data_AF-A0A1X6WYQ9-F1
#
_entry.id   AF-A0A1X6WYQ9-F1
#
_cell.length_a   1.000
_cell.length_b   1.000
_cell.length_c   1.000
_cell.angle_alpha   90.00
_cell.angle_beta   90.00
_cell.angle_gamma   90.00
#
_symmetry.space_group_name_H-M   'P 1'
#
loop_
_entity.id
_entity.type
_entity.pdbx_description
1 polymer ?
#
loop_
_entity_poly.entity_id
_entity_poly.type
_entity_poly.pdbx_seq_one_letter_code
_entity_poly.pdbx_strand_id
1 'polypeptide(L)'
;MNVTGVTGDLAGATSPDDLLLPYRGASPRQALRRFRRRALRFGGRSSRSEYWWIIGIVVAVEGLLALIAWPLQAAAVRWIVANQKVADV
;
A
#
# COMPACT_ATOMS: atom_id res chain seq x y z
N MET A 1 -12.35 -21.81 -36.60
CA MET A 1 -12.17 -20.88 -35.46
C MET A 1 -11.36 -21.60 -34.40
N ASN A 2 -10.13 -21.16 -34.14
CA ASN A 2 -9.24 -21.84 -33.19
C ASN A 2 -9.58 -21.37 -31.77
N VAL A 3 -10.14 -22.26 -30.95
CA VAL A 3 -10.71 -21.95 -29.62
C VAL A 3 -9.66 -21.79 -28.52
N THR A 4 -8.38 -21.88 -28.87
CA THR A 4 -7.23 -21.89 -27.95
C THR A 4 -6.90 -20.52 -27.34
N GLY A 5 -7.53 -19.43 -27.78
CA GLY A 5 -7.35 -18.10 -27.20
C GLY A 5 -8.15 -17.82 -25.93
N VAL A 6 -9.30 -18.47 -25.74
CA VAL A 6 -10.26 -18.12 -24.67
C VAL A 6 -9.82 -18.63 -23.29
N THR A 7 -9.07 -19.73 -23.24
CA THR A 7 -8.56 -20.30 -21.98
C THR A 7 -7.39 -19.54 -21.39
N GLY A 8 -6.58 -18.84 -22.22
CA GLY A 8 -5.45 -18.04 -21.76
C GLY A 8 -5.87 -16.81 -20.95
N ASP A 9 -6.95 -16.14 -21.37
CA ASP A 9 -7.45 -14.91 -20.73
C ASP A 9 -8.12 -15.14 -19.36
N LEU A 10 -8.67 -16.33 -19.12
CA LEU A 10 -9.36 -16.66 -17.86
C LEU A 10 -8.41 -17.12 -16.74
N ALA A 11 -7.20 -17.56 -17.10
CA ALA A 11 -6.25 -18.18 -16.17
C ALA A 11 -5.55 -17.17 -15.23
N GLY A 12 -5.55 -15.88 -15.58
CA GLY A 12 -4.71 -14.89 -14.90
C GLY A 12 -3.24 -15.01 -15.33
N ALA A 13 -2.40 -14.07 -14.89
CA ALA A 13 -0.99 -14.07 -15.25
C ALA A 13 -0.31 -15.33 -14.69
N THR A 14 0.37 -16.10 -15.54
CA THR A 14 1.19 -17.27 -15.14
C THR A 14 2.61 -16.87 -14.75
N SER A 15 3.03 -15.65 -15.08
CA SER A 15 4.35 -15.12 -14.72
C SER A 15 4.27 -13.89 -13.80
N PRO A 16 5.25 -13.68 -12.89
CA PRO A 16 5.40 -12.47 -12.09
C PRO A 16 5.57 -11.16 -12.88
N ASP A 17 5.91 -11.25 -14.17
CA ASP A 17 6.28 -10.11 -15.01
C ASP A 17 5.19 -9.70 -16.03
N ASP A 18 4.17 -10.53 -16.24
CA ASP A 18 3.04 -10.23 -17.13
C ASP A 18 2.07 -9.17 -16.57
N LEU A 19 2.33 -7.90 -16.82
CA LEU A 19 1.54 -6.79 -16.27
C LEU A 19 0.19 -6.57 -16.96
N LEU A 20 -0.31 -7.48 -17.80
CA LEU A 20 -1.63 -7.34 -18.44
C LEU A 20 -2.74 -8.08 -17.69
N LEU A 21 -2.44 -9.23 -17.06
CA LEU A 21 -3.42 -10.03 -16.33
C LEU A 21 -3.24 -9.97 -14.80
N PRO A 22 -4.29 -10.28 -14.00
CA PRO A 22 -4.18 -10.38 -12.55
C PRO A 22 -3.34 -11.60 -12.16
N TYR A 23 -2.38 -11.44 -11.23
CA TYR A 23 -1.58 -12.56 -10.72
C TYR A 23 -2.24 -13.15 -9.47
N ARG A 24 -2.81 -14.36 -9.61
CA ARG A 24 -3.50 -15.04 -8.51
C ARG A 24 -2.47 -15.73 -7.60
N GLY A 25 -2.51 -15.46 -6.28
CA GLY A 25 -1.55 -16.03 -5.33
C GLY A 25 -0.22 -15.25 -5.21
N ALA A 26 -0.20 -13.97 -5.58
CA ALA A 26 0.97 -13.11 -5.41
C ALA A 26 1.43 -13.04 -3.95
N SER A 27 2.73 -13.23 -3.72
CA SER A 27 3.33 -12.89 -2.42
C SER A 27 3.34 -11.37 -2.20
N PRO A 28 3.42 -10.88 -0.96
CA PRO A 28 3.40 -9.43 -0.67
C PRO A 28 4.48 -8.67 -1.45
N ARG A 29 5.66 -9.27 -1.58
CA ARG A 29 6.81 -8.70 -2.31
C ARG A 29 6.55 -8.63 -3.81
N GLN A 30 5.84 -9.61 -4.38
CA GLN A 30 5.45 -9.63 -5.79
C GLN A 30 4.36 -8.60 -6.09
N ALA A 31 3.36 -8.49 -5.21
CA ALA A 31 2.31 -7.48 -5.32
C ALA A 31 2.89 -6.07 -5.30
N LEU A 32 3.81 -5.76 -4.38
CA LEU A 32 4.48 -4.45 -4.32
C LEU A 32 5.37 -4.16 -5.54
N ARG A 33 6.07 -5.17 -6.08
CA ARG A 33 6.89 -5.03 -7.29
C ARG A 33 6.03 -4.76 -8.52
N ARG A 34 4.92 -5.50 -8.69
CA ARG A 34 3.94 -5.26 -9.74
C ARG A 34 3.25 -3.92 -9.59
N PHE A 35 2.88 -3.56 -8.35
CA PHE A 35 2.27 -2.28 -8.05
C PHE A 35 3.21 -1.15 -8.44
N ARG A 36 4.49 -1.14 -8.04
CA ARG A 36 5.44 -0.10 -8.50
C ARG A 36 5.58 -0.01 -10.03
N ARG A 37 5.56 -1.14 -10.73
CA ARG A 37 5.63 -1.17 -12.21
C ARG A 37 4.31 -0.73 -12.88
N ARG A 38 3.17 -0.94 -12.24
CA ARG A 38 1.84 -0.48 -12.69
C ARG A 38 1.41 0.86 -12.07
N ALA A 39 2.10 1.38 -11.05
CA ALA A 39 1.67 2.53 -10.23
C ALA A 39 1.68 3.84 -11.02
N LEU A 40 2.35 3.88 -12.17
CA LEU A 40 2.29 4.99 -13.11
C LEU A 40 1.18 4.82 -14.18
N ARG A 41 0.35 3.77 -14.07
CA ARG A 41 -0.86 3.55 -14.86
C ARG A 41 -2.03 3.35 -13.90
N PHE A 42 -2.77 4.41 -13.61
CA PHE A 42 -3.97 4.40 -12.77
C PHE A 42 -5.17 3.65 -13.38
N GLY A 43 -4.95 2.81 -14.41
CA GLY A 43 -5.98 2.03 -15.09
C GLY A 43 -5.51 0.59 -15.30
N GLY A 44 -6.25 -0.37 -14.75
CA GLY A 44 -6.02 -1.80 -14.94
C GLY A 44 -6.70 -2.67 -13.89
N ARG A 45 -7.12 -3.89 -14.29
CA ARG A 45 -7.71 -4.91 -13.41
C ARG A 45 -6.63 -5.50 -12.49
N SER A 46 -6.78 -5.36 -11.18
CA SER A 46 -5.93 -6.00 -10.15
C SER A 46 -6.71 -7.10 -9.42
N SER A 47 -6.02 -8.14 -8.95
CA SER A 47 -6.69 -9.19 -8.17
C SER A 47 -7.08 -8.69 -6.77
N ARG A 48 -8.15 -9.23 -6.18
CA ARG A 48 -8.58 -8.85 -4.81
C ARG A 48 -7.46 -8.98 -3.77
N SER A 49 -6.59 -9.99 -3.89
CA SER A 49 -5.44 -10.17 -2.98
C SER A 49 -4.34 -9.13 -3.17
N GLU A 50 -4.07 -8.67 -4.40
CA GLU A 50 -3.12 -7.59 -4.65
C GLU A 50 -3.60 -6.28 -4.00
N TYR A 51 -4.90 -5.98 -4.11
CA TYR A 51 -5.52 -4.83 -3.45
C TYR A 51 -5.35 -4.88 -1.93
N TRP A 52 -5.68 -6.00 -1.31
CA TRP A 52 -5.55 -6.16 0.15
C TRP A 52 -4.12 -6.01 0.65
N TRP A 53 -3.12 -6.48 -0.11
CA TRP A 53 -1.72 -6.27 0.26
C TRP A 53 -1.32 -4.79 0.24
N ILE A 54 -1.79 -4.03 -0.75
CA ILE A 54 -1.52 -2.59 -0.82
C ILE A 54 -2.20 -1.85 0.33
N ILE A 55 -3.45 -2.18 0.65
CA ILE A 55 -4.12 -1.64 1.84
C ILE A 55 -3.35 -1.99 3.11
N GLY A 56 -2.90 -3.24 3.27
CA GLY A 56 -2.10 -3.65 4.42
C GLY A 56 -0.81 -2.84 4.55
N ILE A 57 -0.14 -2.55 3.43
CA ILE A 57 1.06 -1.68 3.42
C ILE A 57 0.71 -0.26 3.83
N VAL A 58 -0.36 0.34 3.28
CA VAL A 58 -0.79 1.69 3.63
C VAL A 58 -1.11 1.79 5.12
N VAL A 59 -1.89 0.85 5.66
CA VAL A 59 -2.22 0.79 7.09
C VAL A 59 -0.96 0.66 7.96
N ALA A 60 0.01 -0.16 7.55
CA ALA A 60 1.27 -0.31 8.29
C ALA A 60 2.10 0.98 8.30
N VAL A 61 2.18 1.68 7.17
CA VAL A 61 2.91 2.96 7.07
C VAL A 61 2.23 4.03 7.92
N GLU A 62 0.91 4.18 7.80
CA GLU A 62 0.13 5.11 8.63
C GLU A 62 0.28 4.81 10.12
N GLY A 63 0.21 3.53 10.50
CA GLY A 63 0.42 3.10 11.89
C GLY A 63 1.80 3.47 12.41
N LEU A 64 2.85 3.27 11.61
CA LEU A 64 4.22 3.64 11.99
C LEU A 64 4.38 5.15 12.16
N LEU A 65 3.81 5.93 11.24
CA LEU A 65 3.82 7.39 11.34
C LEU A 65 3.06 7.88 12.58
N ALA A 66 1.91 7.29 12.88
CA ALA A 66 1.12 7.60 14.07
C ALA A 66 1.89 7.34 15.37
N LEU A 67 2.66 6.24 15.44
CA LEU A 67 3.51 5.92 16.59
C LEU A 67 4.59 6.98 16.87
N ILE A 68 5.02 7.71 15.85
CA ILE A 68 6.01 8.79 15.98
C ILE A 68 5.32 10.13 16.23
N ALA A 69 4.26 10.42 15.49
CA ALA A 69 3.55 11.69 15.56
C ALA A 69 2.87 11.90 16.93
N TRP A 70 2.28 10.85 17.50
CA TRP A 70 1.58 10.92 18.79
C TRP A 70 2.48 11.39 19.96
N PRO A 71 3.63 10.76 20.25
CA PRO A 71 4.51 11.23 21.32
C PRO A 71 5.12 12.60 21.03
N LEU A 72 5.38 12.94 19.76
CA LEU A 72 5.89 14.26 19.37
C LEU A 72 4.90 15.38 19.71
N GLN A 73 3.62 15.20 19.37
CA GLN A 73 2.56 16.15 19.72
C GLN A 73 2.42 16.29 21.24
N ALA A 74 2.45 15.17 21.98
CA ALA A 74 2.38 15.19 23.43
C ALA A 74 3.57 15.95 24.05
N ALA A 75 4.78 15.75 23.56
CA ALA A 75 5.96 16.47 24.02
C ALA A 75 5.85 17.98 23.75
N ALA A 76 5.38 18.37 22.56
CA ALA A 76 5.16 19.76 22.20
C ALA A 76 4.14 20.45 23.13
N VAL A 77 2.99 19.81 23.38
CA VAL A 77 1.97 20.32 24.30
C VAL A 77 2.53 20.48 25.72
N ARG A 78 3.27 19.48 26.21
CA ARG A 78 3.90 19.54 27.55
C ARG A 78 4.89 20.69 27.65
N TRP A 79 5.68 20.95 26.61
CA TRP A 79 6.62 22.05 26.56
C TRP A 79 5.90 23.42 26.57
N ILE A 80 4.86 23.59 25.75
CA ILE A 80 4.07 24.82 25.70
C ILE A 80 3.50 25.16 27.08
N VAL A 81 2.84 24.21 27.72
CA VAL A 81 2.23 24.40 29.04
C VAL A 81 3.28 24.74 30.11
N ALA A 82 4.47 24.12 30.05
CA ALA A 82 5.55 24.43 30.98
C ALA A 82 6.07 25.87 30.81
N ASN A 83 6.17 26.36 29.56
CA ASN A 83 6.68 27.69 29.27
C ASN A 83 5.66 28.83 29.52
N GLN A 84 4.36 28.55 29.48
CA GLN A 84 3.34 29.56 29.85
C GLN A 84 3.50 30.02 31.30
N LYS A 85 3.80 29.09 32.22
CA LYS A 85 3.98 29.40 33.65
C LYS A 85 5.13 30.35 33.97
N VAL A 86 6.09 30.48 33.06
CA VAL A 86 7.24 31.38 33.20
C VAL A 86 6.88 32.81 32.76
N ALA A 87 5.88 32.97 31.89
CA ALA A 87 5.46 34.25 31.36
C ALA A 87 4.39 34.95 32.22
N ASP A 88 3.72 34.22 33.10
CA ASP A 88 2.66 34.73 33.98
C ASP A 88 3.18 35.30 35.32
N VAL A 89 4.50 35.55 35.46
CA VAL A 89 5.18 36.09 36.67
C VAL A 89 5.76 37.47 36.38
#